data_AF-A0A736REW8-F1
#
_entry.id   AF-A0A736REW8-F1
#
_cell.length_a   1.000
_cell.length_b   1.000
_cell.length_c   1.000
_cell.angle_alpha   90.00
_cell.angle_beta   90.00
_cell.angle_gamma   90.00
#
_symmetry.space_group_name_H-M   'P 1'
#
loop_
_entity.id
_entity.type
_entity.pdbx_description
1 polymer ?
#
loop_
_entity_poly.entity_id
_entity_poly.type
_entity_poly.pdbx_seq_one_letter_code
_entity_poly.pdbx_strand_id
1 'polypeptide(L)'
;IFNLAALGMLMLMFLWAICFFVFVYKKLGGPKVGRDALYFLNYMFFKKEFLSNLSLLLLLLAYILGAVIIYRQNFIFLLLLGNLSGATSLLLFSVYGRYFYNEIFDEKDKFIFLRVFLTEFDFSLNSIFLWLSRLMYAVWIILFIHY
;
A
#
# COMPACT_ATOMS: atom_id res chain seq x y z
N ILE A 1 8.05 -23.09 -18.90
CA ILE A 1 8.73 -21.77 -18.78
C ILE A 1 8.64 -21.34 -17.33
N PHE A 2 9.76 -21.25 -16.60
CA PHE A 2 9.77 -20.80 -15.21
C PHE A 2 9.27 -19.35 -15.17
N ASN A 3 8.18 -19.08 -14.45
CA ASN A 3 7.62 -17.73 -14.40
C ASN A 3 8.38 -16.91 -13.34
N LEU A 4 9.61 -16.51 -13.70
CA LEU A 4 10.57 -15.82 -12.81
C LEU A 4 9.94 -14.61 -12.10
N ALA A 5 9.05 -13.88 -12.78
CA ALA A 5 8.31 -12.76 -12.20
C ALA A 5 7.36 -13.20 -11.07
N ALA A 6 6.70 -14.36 -11.21
CA ALA A 6 5.84 -14.93 -10.16
C ALA A 6 6.66 -15.40 -8.95
N LEU A 7 7.80 -16.05 -9.17
CA LEU A 7 8.72 -16.41 -8.10
C LEU A 7 9.24 -15.15 -7.38
N GLY A 8 9.66 -14.13 -8.13
CA GLY A 8 10.10 -12.85 -7.58
C GLY A 8 9.01 -12.16 -6.76
N MET A 9 7.77 -12.12 -7.26
CA MET A 9 6.62 -11.55 -6.54
C MET A 9 6.39 -12.29 -5.21
N LEU A 10 6.44 -13.63 -5.23
CA LEU A 10 6.27 -14.45 -4.04
C LEU A 10 7.37 -14.16 -3.01
N MET A 11 8.63 -14.07 -3.45
CA MET A 11 9.75 -13.72 -2.57
C MET A 11 9.58 -12.32 -1.96
N LEU A 12 9.16 -11.32 -2.76
CA LEU A 12 8.90 -9.97 -2.26
C LEU A 12 7.78 -9.95 -1.21
N MET A 13 6.68 -10.66 -1.46
CA MET A 13 5.57 -10.77 -0.51
C MET A 13 6.00 -11.50 0.77
N PHE A 14 6.88 -12.50 0.65
CA PHE A 14 7.46 -13.18 1.81
C PHE A 14 8.34 -12.23 2.63
N LEU A 15 9.23 -11.46 1.99
CA LEU A 15 10.03 -10.43 2.68
C LEU A 15 9.15 -9.34 3.30
N TRP A 16 8.06 -8.96 2.63
CA TRP A 16 7.08 -8.01 3.16
C TRP A 16 6.40 -8.55 4.42
N ALA A 17 6.04 -9.83 4.42
CA ALA A 17 5.50 -10.51 5.61
C ALA A 17 6.53 -10.57 6.76
N ILE A 18 7.81 -10.81 6.46
CA ILE A 18 8.88 -10.71 7.47
C ILE A 18 8.92 -9.30 8.07
N CYS A 19 8.83 -8.25 7.24
CA CYS A 19 8.80 -6.87 7.73
C CYS A 19 7.60 -6.62 8.66
N PHE A 20 6.43 -7.18 8.34
CA PHE A 20 5.25 -7.15 9.20
C PHE A 20 5.52 -7.80 10.57
N PHE A 21 6.09 -9.01 10.60
CA PHE A 21 6.40 -9.67 11.88
C PHE A 21 7.48 -8.91 12.67
N VAL A 22 8.51 -8.41 12.00
CA VAL A 22 9.53 -7.57 12.64
C VAL A 22 8.90 -6.32 13.26
N PHE A 23 7.95 -5.68 12.57
CA PHE A 23 7.20 -4.57 13.11
C PHE A 23 6.38 -4.99 14.36
N VAL A 24 5.62 -6.07 14.30
CA VAL A 24 4.80 -6.55 15.43
C VAL A 24 5.65 -6.80 16.68
N TYR A 25 6.75 -7.54 16.54
CA TYR A 25 7.56 -7.91 17.70
C TYR A 25 8.52 -6.82 18.17
N LYS A 26 9.11 -6.03 17.27
CA LYS A 26 10.13 -5.03 17.65
C LYS A 26 9.60 -3.60 17.80
N LYS A 27 8.49 -3.24 17.15
CA LYS A 27 7.93 -1.88 17.18
C LYS A 27 6.62 -1.80 17.93
N LEU A 28 5.72 -2.77 17.74
CA LEU A 28 4.40 -2.76 18.38
C LEU A 28 4.42 -3.28 19.83
N GLY A 29 5.50 -3.97 20.22
CA GLY A 29 5.67 -4.56 21.56
C GLY A 29 4.98 -5.92 21.73
N GLY A 30 4.66 -6.60 20.62
CA GLY A 30 3.96 -7.88 20.61
C GLY A 30 2.63 -7.84 19.84
N PRO A 31 2.02 -9.02 19.61
CA PRO A 31 0.79 -9.15 18.82
C PRO A 31 -0.42 -8.53 19.55
N LYS A 32 -1.19 -7.74 18.81
CA LYS A 32 -2.48 -7.17 19.20
C LYS A 32 -3.57 -7.74 18.29
N VAL A 33 -4.32 -8.70 18.85
CA VAL A 33 -5.34 -9.49 18.15
C VAL A 33 -6.19 -8.63 17.20
N GLY A 34 -6.09 -8.93 15.90
CA GLY A 34 -6.89 -8.33 14.83
C GLY A 34 -6.58 -6.88 14.48
N ARG A 35 -5.57 -6.25 15.09
CA ARG A 35 -5.24 -4.83 14.88
C ARG A 35 -3.83 -4.60 14.33
N ASP A 36 -2.97 -5.59 14.41
CA ASP A 36 -1.57 -5.53 13.96
C ASP A 36 -1.42 -5.05 12.53
N ALA A 37 -2.26 -5.56 11.62
CA ALA A 37 -2.27 -5.15 10.22
C ALA A 37 -2.58 -3.65 10.04
N LEU A 38 -3.55 -3.12 10.80
CA LEU A 38 -3.93 -1.71 10.72
C LEU A 38 -2.80 -0.81 11.24
N TYR A 39 -2.18 -1.19 12.36
CA TYR A 39 -1.01 -0.49 12.87
C TYR A 39 0.17 -0.54 11.89
N PHE A 40 0.38 -1.67 11.21
CA PHE A 40 1.43 -1.80 10.21
C PHE A 40 1.17 -0.94 8.98
N LEU A 41 -0.08 -0.85 8.50
CA LEU A 41 -0.45 0.06 7.41
C LEU A 41 -0.23 1.51 7.81
N ASN A 42 -0.65 1.92 9.01
CA ASN A 42 -0.35 3.27 9.51
C ASN A 42 1.17 3.53 9.55
N TYR A 43 1.94 2.58 10.08
CA TYR A 43 3.39 2.67 10.11
C TYR A 43 3.99 2.81 8.70
N MET A 44 3.50 2.05 7.74
CA MET A 44 3.95 2.07 6.35
C MET A 44 3.60 3.37 5.61
N PHE A 45 2.43 3.95 5.86
CA PHE A 45 1.99 5.14 5.14
C PHE A 45 2.42 6.46 5.76
N PHE A 46 2.72 6.53 7.06
CA PHE A 46 2.98 7.80 7.74
C PHE A 46 4.39 7.92 8.33
N LYS A 47 5.09 6.81 8.63
CA LYS A 47 6.46 6.87 9.19
C LYS A 47 7.51 6.82 8.08
N LYS A 48 8.66 7.48 8.31
CA LYS A 48 9.81 7.53 7.38
C LYS A 48 10.99 6.61 7.78
N GLU A 49 10.76 5.72 8.73
CA GLU A 49 11.78 4.79 9.23
C GLU A 49 12.18 3.75 8.17
N PHE A 50 13.37 3.19 8.30
CA PHE A 50 13.92 2.20 7.36
C PHE A 50 12.96 1.02 7.10
N LEU A 51 12.43 0.37 8.15
CA LEU A 51 11.53 -0.77 8.00
C LEU A 51 10.22 -0.38 7.30
N SER A 52 9.70 0.82 7.58
CA SER A 52 8.53 1.38 6.91
C SER A 52 8.79 1.59 5.42
N ASN A 53 9.92 2.21 5.07
CA ASN A 53 10.33 2.46 3.68
C ASN A 53 10.53 1.14 2.92
N LEU A 54 11.21 0.18 3.55
CA LEU A 54 11.47 -1.14 2.98
C LEU A 54 10.15 -1.89 2.73
N SER A 55 9.22 -1.87 3.70
CA SER A 55 7.91 -2.52 3.55
C SER A 55 7.13 -1.92 2.40
N LEU A 56 7.09 -0.59 2.29
CA LEU A 56 6.43 0.09 1.18
C LEU A 56 7.07 -0.29 -0.17
N LEU A 57 8.40 -0.25 -0.27
CA LEU A 57 9.15 -0.60 -1.48
C LEU A 57 8.87 -2.04 -1.92
N LEU A 58 8.93 -3.00 -0.98
CA LEU A 58 8.66 -4.41 -1.26
C LEU A 58 7.25 -4.62 -1.80
N LEU A 59 6.26 -3.94 -1.21
CA LEU A 59 4.88 -4.00 -1.67
C LEU A 59 4.76 -3.48 -3.10
N LEU A 60 5.34 -2.31 -3.39
CA LEU A 60 5.30 -1.70 -4.71
C LEU A 60 5.97 -2.55 -5.78
N LEU A 61 7.13 -3.13 -5.48
CA LEU A 61 7.81 -4.05 -6.39
C LEU A 61 6.98 -5.32 -6.63
N ALA A 62 6.26 -5.83 -5.62
CA ALA A 62 5.36 -6.96 -5.78
C ALA A 62 4.20 -6.62 -6.73
N TYR A 63 3.60 -5.42 -6.61
CA TYR A 63 2.59 -4.91 -7.54
C TYR A 63 3.13 -4.82 -8.98
N ILE A 64 4.35 -4.28 -9.17
CA ILE A 64 5.00 -4.19 -10.49
C ILE A 64 5.22 -5.58 -11.09
N LEU A 65 5.74 -6.54 -10.32
CA LEU A 65 5.91 -7.91 -10.82
C LEU A 65 4.56 -8.57 -11.13
N GLY A 66 3.52 -8.30 -10.34
CA GLY A 66 2.15 -8.72 -10.63
C GLY A 66 1.67 -8.20 -11.99
N ALA A 67 1.92 -6.92 -12.30
CA ALA A 67 1.58 -6.33 -13.58
C ALA A 67 2.36 -6.99 -14.74
N VAL A 68 3.64 -7.29 -14.55
CA VAL A 68 4.46 -8.01 -15.53
C VAL A 68 3.92 -9.42 -15.79
N ILE A 69 3.46 -10.14 -14.76
CA ILE A 69 2.87 -11.48 -14.92
C ILE A 69 1.59 -11.39 -15.75
N ILE A 70 0.69 -10.47 -15.42
CA ILE A 70 -0.58 -10.25 -16.14
C ILE A 70 -0.30 -9.90 -17.61
N TYR A 71 0.66 -9.01 -17.84
CA TYR A 71 1.08 -8.60 -19.18
C TYR A 71 1.52 -9.82 -20.01
N ARG A 72 2.32 -10.72 -19.43
CA ARG A 72 2.88 -11.89 -20.13
C ARG A 72 1.91 -13.06 -20.30
N GLN A 73 0.98 -13.26 -19.37
CA GLN A 73 0.19 -14.49 -19.33
C GLN A 73 -1.00 -14.49 -20.29
N ASN A 74 -1.62 -13.34 -20.59
CA ASN A 74 -2.71 -13.22 -21.59
C ASN A 74 -3.04 -11.75 -21.97
N PHE A 75 -2.27 -10.77 -21.49
CA PHE A 75 -2.51 -9.33 -21.67
C PHE A 75 -3.99 -8.94 -21.51
N ILE A 76 -4.61 -9.34 -20.41
CA ILE A 76 -5.96 -8.88 -20.08
C ILE A 76 -5.85 -7.42 -19.63
N PHE A 77 -6.17 -6.49 -20.54
CA PHE A 77 -6.00 -5.06 -20.34
C PHE A 77 -6.67 -4.55 -19.05
N LEU A 78 -7.91 -4.98 -18.79
CA LEU A 78 -8.66 -4.63 -17.57
C LEU A 78 -7.93 -5.05 -16.29
N LEU A 79 -7.38 -6.27 -16.25
CA LEU A 79 -6.66 -6.81 -15.10
C LEU A 79 -5.33 -6.06 -14.88
N LEU A 80 -4.64 -5.71 -15.97
CA LEU A 80 -3.41 -4.92 -15.92
C LEU A 80 -3.69 -3.50 -15.39
N LEU A 81 -4.72 -2.84 -15.93
CA LEU A 81 -5.15 -1.51 -15.51
C LEU A 81 -5.61 -1.51 -14.04
N GLY A 82 -6.30 -2.57 -13.61
CA GLY A 82 -6.63 -2.80 -12.20
C GLY A 82 -5.36 -2.84 -11.34
N ASN A 83 -4.40 -3.70 -11.68
CA ASN A 83 -3.19 -3.82 -10.88
C ASN A 83 -2.39 -2.49 -10.79
N LEU A 84 -2.27 -1.77 -11.91
CA LEU A 84 -1.60 -0.47 -11.95
C LEU A 84 -2.36 0.63 -11.19
N SER A 85 -3.70 0.68 -11.27
CA SER A 85 -4.52 1.64 -10.52
C SER A 85 -4.44 1.40 -9.02
N GLY A 86 -4.47 0.14 -8.56
CA GLY A 86 -4.23 -0.19 -7.15
C GLY A 86 -2.83 0.21 -6.67
N ALA A 87 -1.78 -0.09 -7.46
CA ALA A 87 -0.40 0.26 -7.13
C ALA A 87 -0.17 1.77 -7.07
N THR A 88 -0.69 2.52 -8.05
CA THR A 88 -0.61 3.98 -8.09
C THR A 88 -1.39 4.62 -6.96
N SER A 89 -2.56 4.09 -6.61
CA SER A 89 -3.30 4.53 -5.42
C SER A 89 -2.45 4.42 -4.15
N LEU A 90 -1.84 3.27 -3.91
CA LEU A 90 -0.97 3.04 -2.76
C LEU A 90 0.24 3.99 -2.75
N LEU A 91 0.89 4.19 -3.89
CA LEU A 91 1.99 5.14 -4.05
C LEU A 91 1.58 6.55 -3.64
N LEU A 92 0.51 7.06 -4.25
CA LEU A 92 0.06 8.42 -4.04
C LEU A 92 -0.36 8.64 -2.58
N PHE A 93 -1.04 7.67 -1.97
CA PHE A 93 -1.39 7.75 -0.56
C PHE A 93 -0.16 7.77 0.34
N SER A 94 0.85 6.94 0.05
CA SER A 94 2.09 6.93 0.82
C SER A 94 2.86 8.24 0.71
N VAL A 95 2.89 8.86 -0.48
CA VAL A 95 3.51 10.18 -0.69
C VAL A 95 2.77 11.23 0.13
N TYR A 96 1.44 11.24 0.09
CA TYR A 96 0.63 12.13 0.91
C TYR A 96 0.92 11.95 2.41
N GLY A 97 0.77 10.72 2.92
CA GLY A 97 0.94 10.42 4.35
C GLY A 97 2.33 10.73 4.89
N ARG A 98 3.38 10.63 4.06
CA ARG A 98 4.76 10.89 4.48
C ARG A 98 5.15 12.37 4.37
N TYR A 99 4.73 13.05 3.31
CA TYR A 99 5.27 14.37 2.99
C TYR A 99 4.31 15.52 3.21
N PHE A 100 3.00 15.25 3.23
CA PHE A 100 1.97 16.29 3.23
C PHE A 100 1.01 16.19 4.42
N TYR A 101 0.86 15.02 5.03
CA TYR A 101 0.09 14.86 6.25
C TYR A 101 0.86 15.48 7.43
N ASN A 102 0.34 16.59 7.94
CA ASN A 102 0.99 17.43 8.96
C ASN A 102 0.45 17.23 10.37
N GLU A 103 -0.55 16.38 10.58
CA GLU A 103 -1.09 16.13 11.91
C GLU A 103 -0.17 15.24 12.74
N ILE A 104 -0.27 15.40 14.06
CA ILE A 104 0.45 14.55 15.02
C ILE A 104 -0.11 13.14 14.90
N PHE A 105 0.73 12.23 14.41
CA PHE A 105 0.41 10.82 14.33
C PHE A 105 0.29 10.24 15.76
N ASP A 106 -0.94 10.04 16.23
CA ASP A 106 -1.19 9.30 17.47
C ASP A 106 -0.98 7.80 17.21
N GLU A 107 0.16 7.27 17.65
CA GLU A 107 0.53 5.86 17.48
C GLU A 107 -0.49 4.88 18.10
N LYS A 108 -1.38 5.35 18.96
CA LYS A 108 -2.43 4.52 19.57
C LYS A 108 -3.62 4.32 18.65
N ASP A 109 -3.88 5.24 17.72
CA ASP A 109 -5.03 5.15 16.84
C ASP A 109 -4.73 4.23 15.64
N LYS A 110 -5.40 3.08 15.63
CA LYS A 110 -5.25 2.05 14.61
C LYS A 110 -5.92 2.41 13.29
N PHE A 111 -6.87 3.34 13.26
CA PHE A 111 -7.65 3.66 12.07
C PHE A 111 -7.20 4.92 11.35
N ILE A 112 -6.05 5.51 11.71
CA ILE A 112 -5.55 6.74 11.09
C ILE A 112 -5.55 6.65 9.57
N PHE A 113 -4.96 5.61 8.97
CA PHE A 113 -4.91 5.50 7.52
C PHE A 113 -6.32 5.48 6.91
N LEU A 114 -7.25 4.75 7.52
CA LEU A 114 -8.60 4.60 6.98
C LEU A 114 -9.39 5.91 7.11
N ARG A 115 -9.29 6.57 8.27
CA ARG A 115 -9.91 7.87 8.51
C ARG A 115 -9.33 8.92 7.56
N VAL A 116 -8.02 9.05 7.48
CA VAL A 116 -7.36 9.99 6.56
C VAL A 116 -7.75 9.67 5.11
N PHE A 117 -7.75 8.40 4.73
CA PHE A 117 -8.11 8.00 3.38
C PHE A 117 -9.59 8.24 3.04
N LEU A 118 -10.52 8.12 3.98
CA LEU A 118 -11.95 8.23 3.68
C LEU A 118 -12.56 9.60 4.00
N THR A 119 -12.13 10.25 5.07
CA THR A 119 -12.82 11.41 5.64
C THR A 119 -12.06 12.72 5.52
N GLU A 120 -10.74 12.68 5.32
CA GLU A 120 -9.94 13.90 5.21
C GLU A 120 -10.35 14.68 3.95
N PHE A 121 -10.90 15.87 4.11
CA PHE A 121 -11.49 16.63 3.01
C PHE A 121 -10.87 18.02 2.99
N ASP A 122 -9.66 18.09 2.44
CA ASP A 122 -8.93 19.33 2.18
C ASP A 122 -8.78 19.48 0.66
N PHE A 123 -8.88 20.70 0.13
CA PHE A 123 -8.64 21.02 -1.28
C PHE A 123 -7.34 21.80 -1.51
N SER A 124 -6.51 21.96 -0.48
CA SER A 124 -5.18 22.55 -0.60
C SER A 124 -4.31 21.75 -1.58
N LEU A 125 -3.28 22.39 -2.15
CA LEU A 125 -2.33 21.70 -3.05
C LEU A 125 -1.68 20.47 -2.39
N ASN A 126 -1.55 20.47 -1.06
CA ASN A 126 -0.99 19.38 -0.29
C ASN A 126 -1.86 18.10 -0.36
N SER A 127 -3.17 18.26 -0.58
CA SER A 127 -4.14 17.17 -0.67
C SER A 127 -4.26 16.52 -2.05
N ILE A 128 -3.60 17.07 -3.09
CA ILE A 128 -3.72 16.56 -4.47
C ILE A 128 -3.36 15.07 -4.56
N PHE A 129 -2.28 14.67 -3.88
CA PHE A 129 -1.84 13.27 -3.85
C PHE A 129 -2.88 12.36 -3.17
N LEU A 130 -3.55 12.84 -2.13
CA LEU A 130 -4.63 12.10 -1.47
C LEU A 130 -5.83 11.93 -2.41
N TRP A 131 -6.25 13.01 -3.07
CA TRP A 131 -7.35 12.96 -4.03
C TRP A 131 -7.08 12.04 -5.20
N LEU A 132 -5.90 12.15 -5.80
CA LEU A 132 -5.51 11.30 -6.91
C LEU A 132 -5.41 9.82 -6.47
N SER A 133 -4.93 9.57 -5.26
CA SER A 133 -4.91 8.22 -4.67
C SER A 133 -6.32 7.63 -4.56
N ARG A 134 -7.30 8.40 -4.06
CA ARG A 134 -8.71 7.98 -3.94
C ARG A 134 -9.33 7.69 -5.29
N LEU A 135 -9.08 8.54 -6.29
CA LEU A 135 -9.56 8.31 -7.65
C LEU A 135 -9.00 7.02 -8.23
N MET A 136 -7.69 6.77 -8.09
CA MET A 136 -7.07 5.53 -8.54
C MET A 136 -7.61 4.30 -7.79
N TYR A 137 -7.91 4.43 -6.50
CA TYR A 137 -8.56 3.36 -5.73
C TYR A 137 -9.98 3.07 -6.21
N ALA A 138 -10.76 4.11 -6.51
CA ALA A 138 -12.10 3.94 -7.05
C ALA A 138 -12.07 3.25 -8.43
N VAL A 139 -11.15 3.64 -9.31
CA VAL A 139 -10.91 2.96 -10.58
C VAL A 139 -10.56 1.49 -10.35
N TRP A 140 -9.65 1.20 -9.40
CA TRP A 140 -9.29 -0.17 -9.05
C TRP A 140 -10.49 -1.01 -8.60
N ILE A 141 -11.34 -0.47 -7.71
CA ILE A 141 -12.57 -1.15 -7.25
C ILE A 141 -13.52 -1.41 -8.42
N ILE A 142 -13.78 -0.41 -9.26
CA ILE A 142 -14.69 -0.55 -10.40
C ILE A 142 -14.19 -1.66 -11.32
N LEU A 143 -12.90 -1.66 -11.65
CA LEU A 143 -12.30 -2.71 -12.50
C LEU A 143 -12.33 -4.08 -11.82
N PHE A 144 -12.14 -4.15 -10.51
CA PHE A 144 -12.20 -5.39 -9.75
C PHE A 144 -13.61 -6.00 -9.69
N ILE A 145 -14.66 -5.17 -9.61
CA ILE A 145 -16.06 -5.65 -9.60
C ILE A 145 -16.50 -6.13 -11.00
N HIS A 146 -15.99 -5.52 -12.06
CA HIS A 146 -16.37 -5.85 -13.44
C HIS A 146 -15.59 -7.04 -14.03
N TYR A 147 -14.59 -7.55 -13.31
CA TYR A 147 -13.76 -8.69 -13.72
C TYR A 147 -14.15 -9.95 -12.97
#